data_AF-A0A7D8USZ2-F1
#
_entry.id   AF-A0A7D8USZ2-F1
#
_cell.length_a   1.000
_cell.length_b   1.000
_cell.length_c   1.000
_cell.angle_alpha   90.00
_cell.angle_beta   90.00
_cell.angle_gamma   90.00
#
_symmetry.space_group_name_H-M   'P 1'
#
loop_
_entity.id
_entity.type
_entity.pdbx_description
1 polymer ?
#
loop_
_entity_poly.entity_id
_entity_poly.type
_entity_poly.pdbx_seq_one_letter_code
_entity_poly.pdbx_strand_id
1 'polypeptide(L)'
;MSILPPVTSDELATLHAKTIIVTGGASGIGKATVAIAHRAGANVVIADMNTEAGEQFAAELNERAIFVLTDVSKWDSVLALFETTYAQFKHIDAVYANAGVHGFETLLENELNAAGKLKEPSMKSIEINLLGVLYTAKAAIHFFERNPEQKHQLVFTGSAASLIDTPPLFNYCAAKAGVLGLMRGLRSVLPEKNISINMIAPWMTVTPIMPQWIMDLWSQPTTLPTNDTDGVARALLIPVVRPELNGRTIWVAGNDAVELEEPLYKSQHLWMGSDLSKAVNEGQLRLGIKPCF
;
A
#
# COMPACT_ATOMS: atom_id res chain seq x y z
N MET A 1 -5.32 -23.51 -1.04
CA MET A 1 -4.11 -22.79 -0.60
C MET A 1 -4.35 -21.31 -0.84
N SER A 2 -3.98 -20.46 0.12
CA SER A 2 -4.10 -19.00 0.03
C SER A 2 -2.92 -18.33 -0.71
N ILE A 3 -1.92 -19.11 -1.11
CA ILE A 3 -0.78 -18.62 -1.91
C ILE A 3 -1.29 -18.27 -3.30
N LEU A 4 -1.05 -17.02 -3.71
CA LEU A 4 -1.36 -16.53 -5.05
C LEU A 4 -0.25 -16.94 -6.01
N PRO A 5 -0.58 -17.38 -7.23
CA PRO A 5 0.44 -17.70 -8.23
C PRO A 5 1.23 -16.42 -8.58
N PRO A 6 2.53 -16.55 -8.92
CA PRO A 6 3.34 -15.43 -9.38
C PRO A 6 2.69 -14.69 -10.56
N VAL A 7 2.95 -13.39 -10.66
CA VAL A 7 2.49 -12.58 -11.80
C VAL A 7 3.27 -12.99 -13.05
N THR A 8 2.55 -13.40 -14.08
CA THR A 8 3.09 -13.82 -15.38
C THR A 8 3.39 -12.62 -16.29
N SER A 9 4.22 -12.82 -17.31
CA SER A 9 4.48 -11.79 -18.33
C SER A 9 3.23 -11.39 -19.10
N ASP A 10 2.32 -12.34 -19.36
CA ASP A 10 1.06 -12.08 -20.06
C ASP A 10 0.11 -11.23 -19.21
N GLU A 11 0.05 -11.50 -17.90
CA GLU A 11 -0.66 -10.64 -16.96
C GLU A 11 -0.06 -9.22 -16.92
N LEU A 12 1.26 -9.07 -16.92
CA LEU A 12 1.91 -7.76 -16.97
C LEU A 12 1.59 -7.01 -18.27
N ALA A 13 1.47 -7.69 -19.41
CA ALA A 13 1.13 -7.06 -20.68
C ALA A 13 -0.23 -6.32 -20.64
N THR A 14 -1.13 -6.68 -19.70
CA THR A 14 -2.40 -5.97 -19.47
C THR A 14 -2.23 -4.55 -18.92
N LEU A 15 -1.02 -4.18 -18.49
CA LEU A 15 -0.69 -2.82 -18.04
C LEU A 15 -0.46 -1.84 -19.19
N HIS A 16 -0.36 -2.33 -20.43
CA HIS A 16 -0.13 -1.48 -21.59
C HIS A 16 -1.18 -0.36 -21.67
N ALA A 17 -0.70 0.88 -21.82
CA ALA A 17 -1.48 2.11 -21.87
C ALA A 17 -2.28 2.47 -20.60
N LYS A 18 -2.19 1.69 -19.52
CA LYS A 18 -2.74 2.10 -18.21
C LYS A 18 -1.94 3.26 -17.62
N THR A 19 -2.59 4.18 -16.93
CA THR A 19 -1.97 5.26 -16.18
C THR A 19 -1.93 4.94 -14.69
N ILE A 20 -0.73 4.84 -14.14
CA ILE A 20 -0.45 4.35 -12.78
C ILE A 20 0.29 5.41 -11.97
N ILE A 21 -0.31 5.84 -10.87
CA ILE A 21 0.35 6.72 -9.89
C ILE A 21 1.00 5.87 -8.80
N VAL A 22 2.27 6.14 -8.48
CA VAL A 22 2.98 5.50 -7.35
C VAL A 22 3.58 6.55 -6.44
N THR A 23 3.05 6.66 -5.23
CA THR A 23 3.64 7.48 -4.15
C THR A 23 4.83 6.75 -3.52
N GLY A 24 5.87 7.49 -3.12
CA GLY A 24 7.16 6.89 -2.77
C GLY A 24 7.81 6.18 -3.97
N GLY A 25 7.55 6.70 -5.18
CA GLY A 25 7.91 6.04 -6.43
C GLY A 25 9.38 6.16 -6.82
N ALA A 26 10.17 6.98 -6.13
CA ALA A 26 11.57 7.24 -6.50
C ALA A 26 12.58 6.28 -5.83
N SER A 27 12.13 5.43 -4.89
CA SER A 27 13.01 4.49 -4.19
C SER A 27 12.35 3.14 -3.86
N GLY A 28 13.19 2.17 -3.49
CA GLY A 28 12.78 0.86 -2.95
C GLY A 28 11.69 0.16 -3.76
N ILE A 29 10.64 -0.27 -3.05
CA ILE A 29 9.49 -1.00 -3.61
C ILE A 29 8.75 -0.15 -4.66
N GLY A 30 8.59 1.16 -4.42
CA GLY A 30 7.89 2.06 -5.36
C GLY A 30 8.64 2.19 -6.68
N LYS A 31 9.96 2.40 -6.62
CA LYS A 31 10.83 2.46 -7.82
C LYS A 31 10.77 1.17 -8.63
N ALA A 32 10.84 0.02 -7.95
CA ALA A 32 10.73 -1.28 -8.62
C ALA A 32 9.34 -1.45 -9.28
N THR A 33 8.26 -1.07 -8.60
CA THR A 33 6.89 -1.13 -9.14
C THR A 33 6.73 -0.28 -10.40
N VAL A 34 7.23 0.97 -10.36
CA VAL A 34 7.25 1.87 -11.52
C VAL A 34 8.04 1.27 -12.68
N ALA A 35 9.24 0.73 -12.41
CA ALA A 35 10.10 0.15 -13.45
C ALA A 35 9.46 -1.06 -14.14
N ILE A 36 8.76 -1.93 -13.39
CA ILE A 36 8.07 -3.09 -13.95
C ILE A 36 6.86 -2.64 -14.78
N ALA A 37 6.03 -1.74 -14.24
CA ALA A 37 4.84 -1.23 -14.94
C ALA A 37 5.20 -0.47 -16.23
N HIS A 38 6.22 0.39 -16.19
CA HIS A 38 6.68 1.14 -17.36
C HIS A 38 7.17 0.22 -18.46
N ARG A 39 7.97 -0.80 -18.12
CA ARG A 39 8.46 -1.83 -19.05
C ARG A 39 7.32 -2.62 -19.69
N ALA A 40 6.21 -2.80 -18.97
CA ALA A 40 5.00 -3.44 -19.46
C ALA A 40 4.10 -2.52 -20.32
N GLY A 41 4.52 -1.27 -20.56
CA GLY A 41 3.80 -0.34 -21.44
C GLY A 41 2.88 0.65 -20.73
N ALA A 42 2.87 0.70 -19.40
CA ALA A 42 2.06 1.67 -18.64
C ALA A 42 2.61 3.10 -18.72
N ASN A 43 1.72 4.09 -18.64
CA ASN A 43 2.09 5.43 -18.19
C ASN A 43 2.30 5.41 -16.67
N VAL A 44 3.41 5.96 -16.19
CA VAL A 44 3.78 5.94 -14.78
C VAL A 44 3.99 7.36 -14.26
N VAL A 45 3.45 7.63 -13.08
CA VAL A 45 3.67 8.87 -12.35
C VAL A 45 4.43 8.57 -11.07
N ILE A 46 5.64 9.10 -11.00
CA ILE A 46 6.55 8.98 -9.87
C ILE A 46 6.24 10.15 -8.92
N ALA A 47 5.57 9.86 -7.80
CA ALA A 47 5.28 10.83 -6.77
C ALA A 47 6.21 10.61 -5.57
N ASP A 48 7.08 11.57 -5.26
CA ASP A 48 8.07 11.44 -4.18
C ASP A 48 8.50 12.80 -3.64
N MET A 49 9.11 12.82 -2.45
CA MET A 49 9.73 14.00 -1.85
C MET A 49 11.17 14.22 -2.33
N ASN A 50 11.82 13.17 -2.83
CA ASN A 50 13.17 13.27 -3.37
C ASN A 50 13.15 13.72 -4.83
N THR A 51 13.21 15.04 -5.05
CA THR A 51 13.23 15.64 -6.39
C THR A 51 14.34 15.09 -7.27
N GLU A 52 15.58 15.05 -6.78
CA GLU A 52 16.74 14.62 -7.56
C GLU A 52 16.59 13.17 -8.05
N ALA A 53 16.27 12.24 -7.12
CA ALA A 53 16.10 10.84 -7.47
C ALA A 53 14.88 10.61 -8.38
N GLY A 54 13.79 11.36 -8.16
CA GLY A 54 12.56 11.26 -8.93
C GLY A 54 12.71 11.78 -10.36
N GLU A 55 13.31 12.95 -10.54
CA GLU A 55 13.59 13.54 -11.85
C GLU A 55 14.58 12.70 -12.64
N GLN A 56 15.66 12.24 -12.01
CA GLN A 56 16.62 11.33 -12.64
C GLN A 56 15.93 10.06 -13.12
N PHE A 57 15.10 9.44 -12.27
CA PHE A 57 14.43 8.19 -12.63
C PHE A 57 13.38 8.40 -13.74
N ALA A 58 12.62 9.49 -13.73
CA ALA A 58 11.72 9.81 -14.82
C ALA A 58 12.48 10.00 -16.15
N ALA A 59 13.64 10.67 -16.12
CA ALA A 59 14.49 10.84 -17.29
C ALA A 59 15.06 9.50 -17.82
N GLU A 60 15.43 8.58 -16.93
CA GLU A 60 15.88 7.23 -17.28
C GLU A 60 14.78 6.42 -18.01
N LEU A 61 13.52 6.58 -17.61
CA LEU A 61 12.37 5.90 -18.23
C LEU A 61 11.89 6.57 -19.52
N ASN A 62 12.20 7.86 -19.71
CA ASN A 62 11.85 8.66 -20.88
C ASN A 62 10.33 8.75 -21.12
N GLU A 63 9.83 8.27 -22.26
CA GLU A 63 8.41 8.37 -22.61
C GLU A 63 7.52 7.64 -21.59
N ARG A 64 6.27 8.12 -21.45
CA ARG A 64 5.27 7.54 -20.54
C ARG A 64 5.65 7.59 -19.06
N ALA A 65 6.61 8.42 -18.65
CA ALA A 65 6.96 8.65 -17.26
C ALA A 65 7.00 10.15 -16.94
N ILE A 66 6.42 10.55 -15.80
CA ILE A 66 6.60 11.90 -15.25
C ILE A 66 6.92 11.82 -13.75
N PHE A 67 7.69 12.79 -13.26
CA PHE A 67 7.89 13.02 -11.84
C PHE A 67 7.00 14.16 -11.34
N VAL A 68 6.45 14.02 -10.14
CA VAL A 68 5.73 15.08 -9.44
C VAL A 68 6.18 15.13 -7.98
N LEU A 69 6.78 16.26 -7.58
CA LEU A 69 7.15 16.51 -6.18
C LEU A 69 5.90 16.42 -5.29
N THR A 70 5.88 15.44 -4.39
CA THR A 70 4.69 15.14 -3.58
C THR A 70 5.03 14.87 -2.13
N ASP A 71 4.59 15.75 -1.24
CA ASP A 71 4.49 15.48 0.20
C ASP A 71 3.12 14.88 0.51
N VAL A 72 3.06 13.57 0.72
CA VAL A 72 1.78 12.89 1.01
C VAL A 72 1.14 13.37 2.32
N SER A 73 1.89 13.99 3.24
CA SER A 73 1.33 14.56 4.48
C SER A 73 0.57 15.88 4.25
N LYS A 74 0.63 16.45 3.04
CA LYS A 74 0.00 17.72 2.67
C LYS A 74 -1.09 17.51 1.63
N TRP A 75 -2.33 17.84 1.99
CA TRP A 75 -3.49 17.68 1.12
C TRP A 75 -3.32 18.35 -0.25
N ASP A 76 -2.88 19.61 -0.28
CA ASP A 76 -2.71 20.36 -1.54
C ASP A 76 -1.64 19.74 -2.44
N SER A 77 -0.59 19.16 -1.85
CA SER A 77 0.46 18.46 -2.61
C SER A 77 -0.08 17.17 -3.23
N VAL A 78 -0.88 16.40 -2.49
CA VAL A 78 -1.58 15.23 -3.03
C VAL A 78 -2.55 15.65 -4.12
N LEU A 79 -3.36 16.69 -3.92
CA LEU A 79 -4.31 17.14 -4.94
C LEU A 79 -3.60 17.55 -6.24
N ALA A 80 -2.51 18.32 -6.14
CA ALA A 80 -1.71 18.74 -7.28
C ALA A 80 -1.11 17.56 -8.07
N LEU A 81 -0.74 16.47 -7.39
CA LEU A 81 -0.31 15.22 -8.04
C LEU A 81 -1.40 14.67 -8.97
N PHE A 82 -2.64 14.57 -8.49
CA PHE A 82 -3.74 14.04 -9.30
C PHE A 82 -4.15 14.99 -10.42
N GLU A 83 -4.17 16.30 -10.17
CA GLU A 83 -4.44 17.31 -11.19
C GLU A 83 -3.40 17.27 -12.32
N THR A 84 -2.12 17.21 -11.97
CA THR A 84 -1.02 17.10 -12.93
C THR A 84 -1.11 15.81 -13.75
N THR A 85 -1.36 14.68 -13.08
CA THR A 85 -1.52 13.39 -13.74
C THR A 85 -2.67 13.41 -14.74
N TYR A 86 -3.84 13.90 -14.31
CA TYR A 86 -5.03 13.96 -15.15
C TYR A 86 -4.87 14.96 -16.30
N ALA A 87 -4.18 16.07 -16.08
CA ALA A 87 -3.86 17.02 -17.14
C ALA A 87 -2.99 16.38 -18.25
N GLN A 88 -2.02 15.56 -17.85
CA GLN A 88 -1.08 14.90 -18.76
C GLN A 88 -1.72 13.72 -19.50
N PHE A 89 -2.33 12.77 -18.78
CA PHE A 89 -2.76 11.48 -19.34
C PHE A 89 -4.27 11.35 -19.56
N LYS A 90 -5.07 12.30 -19.06
CA LYS A 90 -6.55 12.36 -19.18
C LYS A 90 -7.34 11.24 -18.48
N HIS A 91 -6.65 10.29 -17.86
CA HIS A 91 -7.25 9.19 -17.10
C HIS A 91 -6.25 8.67 -16.06
N ILE A 92 -6.73 7.92 -15.08
CA ILE A 92 -5.93 7.25 -14.03
C ILE A 92 -6.58 5.89 -13.80
N ASP A 93 -5.88 4.79 -14.04
CA ASP A 93 -6.41 3.43 -13.88
C ASP A 93 -6.10 2.86 -12.50
N ALA A 94 -4.90 3.14 -11.99
CA ALA A 94 -4.44 2.60 -10.71
C ALA A 94 -3.64 3.62 -9.90
N VAL A 95 -3.85 3.55 -8.58
CA VAL A 95 -3.14 4.40 -7.60
C VAL A 95 -2.56 3.52 -6.52
N TYR A 96 -1.26 3.70 -6.29
CA TYR A 96 -0.49 3.04 -5.26
C TYR A 96 -0.15 4.03 -4.14
N ALA A 97 -0.88 3.93 -3.02
CA ALA A 97 -0.56 4.63 -1.79
C ALA A 97 0.57 3.85 -1.07
N ASN A 98 1.79 4.05 -1.56
CA ASN A 98 2.98 3.30 -1.21
C ASN A 98 4.01 4.10 -0.41
N ALA A 99 3.96 5.44 -0.45
CA ALA A 99 4.86 6.28 0.36
C ALA A 99 4.81 5.87 1.83
N GLY A 100 5.98 5.74 2.44
CA GLY A 100 6.07 5.36 3.83
C GLY A 100 7.45 5.59 4.43
N VAL A 101 7.46 5.74 5.74
CA VAL A 101 8.67 5.87 6.55
C VAL A 101 8.58 4.92 7.73
N HIS A 102 9.72 4.48 8.23
CA HIS A 102 9.81 3.93 9.58
C HIS A 102 10.71 4.86 10.40
N GLY A 103 10.34 5.03 11.66
CA GLY A 103 11.12 5.79 12.63
C GLY A 103 11.07 5.07 13.98
N PHE A 104 12.13 5.22 14.76
CA PHE A 104 12.16 4.81 16.15
C PHE A 104 11.48 5.88 17.01
N GLU A 105 10.19 6.08 16.77
CA GLU A 105 9.37 6.96 17.59
C GLU A 105 9.05 6.21 18.89
N THR A 106 9.58 6.70 20.01
CA THR A 106 9.39 6.07 21.31
C THR A 106 8.24 6.71 22.07
N LEU A 107 7.37 5.86 22.60
CA LEU A 107 6.33 6.25 23.58
C LEU A 107 6.76 5.91 25.01
N LEU A 108 7.90 5.23 25.17
CA LEU A 108 8.35 4.68 26.45
C LEU A 108 9.41 5.55 27.12
N GLU A 109 10.18 6.31 26.33
CA GLU A 109 11.23 7.19 26.83
C GLU A 109 10.73 8.63 26.94
N ASN A 110 11.08 9.29 28.04
CA ASN A 110 10.77 10.71 28.21
C ASN A 110 11.83 11.56 27.52
N GLU A 111 11.46 12.23 26.44
CA GLU A 111 12.23 13.34 25.90
C GLU A 111 11.74 14.66 26.52
N LEU A 112 12.68 15.54 26.86
CA LEU A 112 12.35 16.90 27.30
C LEU A 112 12.61 17.90 26.18
N ASN A 113 11.76 18.91 26.05
CA ASN A 113 11.98 20.03 25.15
C ASN A 113 12.99 21.02 25.73
N ALA A 114 13.31 22.09 24.99
CA ALA A 114 14.28 23.11 25.41
C ALA A 114 13.92 23.82 26.73
N ALA A 115 12.66 23.75 27.18
CA ALA A 115 12.19 24.30 28.46
C ALA A 115 12.17 23.26 29.60
N GLY A 116 12.72 22.06 29.38
CA GLY A 116 12.74 20.98 30.38
C GLY A 116 11.38 20.31 30.62
N LYS A 117 10.39 20.54 29.76
CA LYS A 117 9.06 19.89 29.85
C LYS A 117 9.01 18.65 28.98
N LEU A 118 8.16 17.69 29.33
CA LEU A 118 7.89 16.52 28.48
C LEU A 118 7.56 16.99 27.05
N LYS A 119 8.32 16.47 26.10
CA LYS A 119 8.17 16.74 24.67
C LYS A 119 7.08 15.82 24.11
N GLU A 120 6.31 16.34 23.18
CA GLU A 120 5.38 15.52 22.40
C GLU A 120 6.11 14.46 21.56
N PRO A 121 5.52 13.27 21.40
CA PRO A 121 6.09 12.27 20.51
C PRO A 121 6.02 12.75 19.06
N SER A 122 6.97 12.29 18.23
CA SER A 122 6.88 12.46 16.79
C SER A 122 5.63 11.79 16.24
N MET A 123 4.88 12.51 15.40
CA MET A 123 3.70 11.99 14.69
C MET A 123 4.00 11.60 13.24
N LYS A 124 5.27 11.66 12.83
CA LYS A 124 5.70 11.49 11.43
C LYS A 124 5.24 10.16 10.84
N SER A 125 5.30 9.05 11.58
CA SER A 125 4.78 7.76 11.09
C SER A 125 3.27 7.81 10.83
N ILE A 126 2.49 8.49 11.67
CA ILE A 126 1.05 8.64 11.48
C ILE A 126 0.76 9.55 10.28
N GLU A 127 1.43 10.71 10.21
CA GLU A 127 1.24 11.70 9.15
C GLU A 127 1.57 11.16 7.77
N ILE A 128 2.65 10.39 7.63
CA ILE A 128 3.07 9.86 6.33
C ILE A 128 2.38 8.54 6.02
N ASN A 129 2.43 7.56 6.94
CA ASN A 129 1.96 6.20 6.62
C ASN A 129 0.44 6.02 6.71
N LEU A 130 -0.29 6.91 7.41
CA LEU A 130 -1.75 6.82 7.54
C LEU A 130 -2.46 8.04 6.94
N LEU A 131 -2.13 9.25 7.39
CA LEU A 131 -2.78 10.46 6.86
C LEU A 131 -2.50 10.63 5.35
N GLY A 132 -1.27 10.37 4.91
CA GLY A 132 -0.95 10.37 3.48
C GLY A 132 -1.72 9.34 2.67
N VAL A 133 -2.00 8.16 3.23
CA VAL A 133 -2.85 7.15 2.58
C VAL A 133 -4.30 7.61 2.51
N LEU A 134 -4.83 8.22 3.57
CA LEU A 134 -6.18 8.80 3.59
C LEU A 134 -6.36 9.89 2.52
N TYR A 135 -5.41 10.81 2.42
CA TYR A 135 -5.42 11.86 1.40
C TYR A 135 -5.33 11.27 -0.01
N THR A 136 -4.39 10.34 -0.23
CA THR A 136 -4.24 9.67 -1.53
C THR A 136 -5.50 8.93 -1.93
N ALA A 137 -6.13 8.20 -1.01
CA ALA A 137 -7.38 7.48 -1.25
C ALA A 137 -8.52 8.43 -1.61
N LYS A 138 -8.69 9.53 -0.87
CA LYS A 138 -9.74 10.52 -1.12
C LYS A 138 -9.57 11.16 -2.50
N ALA A 139 -8.35 11.55 -2.87
CA ALA A 139 -8.05 12.12 -4.17
C ALA A 139 -8.25 11.09 -5.30
N ALA A 140 -7.77 9.85 -5.11
CA ALA A 140 -7.96 8.77 -6.08
C ALA A 140 -9.43 8.52 -6.39
N ILE A 141 -10.27 8.35 -5.35
CA ILE A 141 -11.71 8.13 -5.53
C ILE A 141 -12.34 9.29 -6.30
N HIS A 142 -11.99 10.55 -5.97
CA HIS A 142 -12.52 11.71 -6.68
C HIS A 142 -12.15 11.73 -8.18
N PHE A 143 -10.92 11.36 -8.53
CA PHE A 143 -10.49 11.36 -9.93
C PHE A 143 -10.97 10.13 -10.71
N PHE A 144 -11.09 8.96 -10.08
CA PHE A 144 -11.69 7.77 -10.67
C PHE A 144 -13.15 8.01 -11.11
N GLU A 145 -13.91 8.78 -10.33
CA GLU A 145 -15.29 9.15 -10.67
C GLU A 145 -15.43 9.98 -11.95
N ARG A 146 -14.34 10.50 -12.52
CA ARG A 146 -14.35 11.17 -13.84
C ARG A 146 -14.48 10.18 -15.00
N ASN A 147 -14.18 8.91 -14.76
CA ASN A 147 -14.28 7.82 -15.75
C ASN A 147 -15.04 6.63 -15.13
N PRO A 148 -16.32 6.79 -14.74
CA PRO A 148 -17.03 5.83 -13.89
C PRO A 148 -17.28 4.47 -14.56
N GLU A 149 -17.25 4.40 -15.89
CA GLU A 149 -17.40 3.16 -16.66
C GLU A 149 -16.14 2.28 -16.65
N GLN A 150 -14.99 2.83 -16.26
CA GLN A 150 -13.72 2.11 -16.21
C GLN A 150 -13.54 1.43 -14.85
N LYS A 151 -12.88 0.27 -14.87
CA LYS A 151 -12.45 -0.42 -13.66
C LYS A 151 -11.19 0.25 -13.12
N HIS A 152 -11.28 0.81 -11.92
CA HIS A 152 -10.16 1.48 -11.24
C HIS A 152 -9.64 0.64 -10.08
N GLN A 153 -8.35 0.79 -9.78
CA GLN A 153 -7.66 -0.03 -8.78
C GLN A 153 -6.90 0.85 -7.77
N LEU A 154 -7.36 0.84 -6.52
CA LEU A 154 -6.66 1.48 -5.41
C LEU A 154 -5.88 0.43 -4.62
N VAL A 155 -4.57 0.61 -4.50
CA VAL A 155 -3.70 -0.34 -3.80
C VAL A 155 -2.96 0.38 -2.69
N PHE A 156 -3.06 -0.16 -1.47
CA PHE A 156 -2.33 0.35 -0.32
C PHE A 156 -1.12 -0.53 0.00
N THR A 157 0.00 0.11 0.33
CA THR A 157 1.13 -0.59 0.96
C THR A 157 0.97 -0.53 2.48
N GLY A 158 0.42 -1.60 3.04
CA GLY A 158 0.41 -1.87 4.47
C GLY A 158 1.77 -2.37 4.96
N SER A 159 1.75 -3.34 5.87
CA SER A 159 2.91 -4.05 6.39
C SER A 159 2.46 -5.28 7.17
N ALA A 160 3.33 -6.26 7.38
CA ALA A 160 3.15 -7.25 8.44
C ALA A 160 2.81 -6.61 9.80
N ALA A 161 3.38 -5.42 10.10
CA ALA A 161 3.07 -4.65 11.31
C ALA A 161 1.60 -4.16 11.42
N SER A 162 0.79 -4.33 10.36
CA SER A 162 -0.66 -4.09 10.42
C SER A 162 -1.41 -5.22 11.14
N LEU A 163 -0.75 -6.38 11.30
CA LEU A 163 -1.36 -7.65 11.71
C LEU A 163 -0.65 -8.26 12.92
N ILE A 164 0.66 -8.04 13.05
CA ILE A 164 1.48 -8.63 14.10
C ILE A 164 2.33 -7.57 14.81
N ASP A 165 2.77 -7.91 16.02
CA ASP A 165 3.58 -7.04 16.86
C ASP A 165 4.99 -6.85 16.28
N THR A 166 5.46 -5.60 16.24
CA THR A 166 6.83 -5.26 15.77
C THR A 166 7.50 -4.21 16.67
N PRO A 167 7.72 -4.49 17.96
CA PRO A 167 8.44 -3.56 18.83
C PRO A 167 9.87 -3.30 18.29
N PRO A 168 10.40 -2.06 18.42
CA PRO A 168 9.83 -0.90 19.11
C PRO A 168 8.97 0.02 18.21
N LEU A 169 8.48 -0.44 17.06
CA LEU A 169 7.84 0.40 16.04
C LEU A 169 6.35 0.72 16.35
N PHE A 170 6.05 1.22 17.55
CA PHE A 170 4.66 1.35 18.06
C PHE A 170 3.77 2.25 17.20
N ASN A 171 4.24 3.46 16.88
CA ASN A 171 3.49 4.40 16.04
C ASN A 171 3.34 3.89 14.60
N TYR A 172 4.34 3.17 14.10
CA TYR A 172 4.28 2.53 12.79
C TYR A 172 3.25 1.40 12.75
N CYS A 173 3.20 0.54 13.79
CA CYS A 173 2.13 -0.46 13.97
C CYS A 173 0.76 0.21 13.97
N ALA A 174 0.58 1.29 14.74
CA ALA A 174 -0.67 2.03 14.79
C ALA A 174 -1.07 2.59 13.42
N ALA A 175 -0.12 3.21 12.70
CA ALA A 175 -0.35 3.73 11.36
C ALA A 175 -0.76 2.63 10.37
N LYS A 176 -0.01 1.52 10.33
CA LYS A 176 -0.23 0.42 9.38
C LYS A 176 -1.50 -0.39 9.71
N ALA A 177 -1.82 -0.57 10.99
CA ALA A 177 -3.13 -1.09 11.40
C ALA A 177 -4.27 -0.15 10.95
N GLY A 178 -4.07 1.16 11.02
CA GLY A 178 -4.99 2.16 10.46
C GLY A 178 -5.20 2.01 8.94
N VAL A 179 -4.15 1.70 8.17
CA VAL A 179 -4.25 1.43 6.74
C VAL A 179 -5.09 0.18 6.46
N LEU A 180 -4.88 -0.90 7.23
CA LEU A 180 -5.73 -2.11 7.15
C LEU A 180 -7.19 -1.79 7.47
N GLY A 181 -7.44 -1.00 8.53
CA GLY A 181 -8.77 -0.54 8.89
C GLY A 181 -9.43 0.27 7.78
N LEU A 182 -8.69 1.17 7.15
CA LEU A 182 -9.17 1.98 6.02
C LEU A 182 -9.53 1.11 4.82
N MET A 183 -8.68 0.14 4.43
CA MET A 183 -8.98 -0.78 3.33
C MET A 183 -10.27 -1.56 3.61
N ARG A 184 -10.40 -2.16 4.81
CA ARG A 184 -11.59 -2.91 5.22
C ARG A 184 -12.84 -2.04 5.31
N GLY A 185 -12.71 -0.77 5.68
CA GLY A 185 -13.82 0.17 5.74
C GLY A 185 -14.33 0.61 4.35
N LEU A 186 -13.49 0.55 3.32
CA LEU A 186 -13.83 0.98 1.96
C LEU A 186 -14.22 -0.18 1.03
N ARG A 187 -13.76 -1.41 1.29
CA ARG A 187 -13.87 -2.54 0.33
C ARG A 187 -15.30 -2.94 -0.06
N SER A 188 -16.29 -2.70 0.79
CA SER A 188 -17.68 -3.07 0.52
C SER A 188 -18.43 -2.04 -0.31
N VAL A 189 -17.99 -0.78 -0.30
CA VAL A 189 -18.70 0.35 -0.94
C VAL A 189 -18.05 0.81 -2.25
N LEU A 190 -16.72 0.69 -2.38
CA LEU A 190 -16.01 1.09 -3.60
C LEU A 190 -16.39 0.31 -4.88
N PRO A 191 -16.80 -0.98 -4.81
CA PRO A 191 -17.28 -1.68 -6.00
C PRO A 191 -18.49 -1.02 -6.68
N GLU A 192 -19.34 -0.30 -5.93
CA GLU A 192 -20.47 0.46 -6.50
C GLU A 192 -20.01 1.63 -7.40
N LYS A 193 -18.73 2.01 -7.29
CA LYS A 193 -18.08 3.06 -8.08
C LYS A 193 -17.10 2.50 -9.13
N ASN A 194 -17.18 1.20 -9.44
CA ASN A 194 -16.21 0.48 -10.27
C ASN A 194 -14.75 0.59 -9.78
N ILE A 195 -14.55 0.76 -8.47
CA ILE A 195 -13.22 0.81 -7.85
C ILE A 195 -13.01 -0.49 -7.05
N SER A 196 -11.92 -1.21 -7.29
CA SER A 196 -11.43 -2.21 -6.32
C SER A 196 -10.39 -1.60 -5.40
N ILE A 197 -10.33 -2.12 -4.17
CA ILE A 197 -9.32 -1.73 -3.19
C ILE A 197 -8.66 -2.96 -2.58
N ASN A 198 -7.33 -2.98 -2.54
CA ASN A 198 -6.57 -4.08 -1.95
C ASN A 198 -5.37 -3.54 -1.17
N MET A 199 -4.83 -4.33 -0.25
CA MET A 199 -3.64 -3.98 0.53
C MET A 199 -2.57 -5.04 0.37
N ILE A 200 -1.33 -4.61 0.11
CA ILE A 200 -0.15 -5.47 0.20
C ILE A 200 0.50 -5.26 1.55
N ALA A 201 0.85 -6.33 2.24
CA ALA A 201 1.47 -6.33 3.55
C ALA A 201 2.85 -6.99 3.48
N PRO A 202 3.89 -6.25 3.08
CA PRO A 202 5.25 -6.79 3.08
C PRO A 202 5.71 -7.07 4.51
N TRP A 203 6.36 -8.21 4.68
CA TRP A 203 7.17 -8.51 5.86
C TRP A 203 8.62 -8.03 5.64
N MET A 204 9.61 -8.75 6.17
CA MET A 204 11.02 -8.37 6.06
C MET A 204 11.41 -8.20 4.59
N THR A 205 11.72 -6.96 4.23
CA THR A 205 12.12 -6.58 2.87
C THR A 205 13.48 -5.92 2.95
N VAL A 206 14.44 -6.48 2.23
CA VAL A 206 15.79 -5.93 2.17
C VAL A 206 15.73 -4.63 1.36
N THR A 207 15.88 -3.51 2.06
CA THR A 207 15.93 -2.17 1.47
C THR A 207 17.14 -1.42 2.02
N PRO A 208 17.64 -0.36 1.35
CA PRO A 208 18.81 0.39 1.81
C PRO A 208 18.70 0.97 3.23
N ILE A 209 17.50 1.02 3.81
CA ILE A 209 17.23 1.62 5.11
C ILE A 209 17.33 0.59 6.26
N MET A 210 17.44 -0.71 5.96
CA MET A 210 17.45 -1.75 7.00
C MET A 210 18.73 -1.71 7.86
N PRO A 211 18.64 -1.60 9.20
CA PRO A 211 19.81 -1.67 10.08
C PRO A 211 20.51 -3.04 10.02
N GLN A 212 21.85 -3.04 10.03
CA GLN A 212 22.64 -4.29 9.97
C GLN A 212 22.29 -5.29 11.09
N TRP A 213 22.03 -4.81 12.30
CA TRP A 213 21.70 -5.68 13.43
C TRP A 213 20.39 -6.46 13.22
N ILE A 214 19.43 -5.92 12.46
CA ILE A 214 18.21 -6.66 12.07
C ILE A 214 18.56 -7.78 11.10
N MET A 215 19.45 -7.51 10.12
CA MET A 215 19.90 -8.50 9.14
C MET A 215 20.63 -9.67 9.81
N ASP A 216 21.44 -9.38 10.82
CA ASP A 216 22.16 -10.38 11.60
C ASP A 216 21.18 -11.28 12.38
N LEU A 217 20.17 -10.68 13.03
CA LEU A 217 19.10 -11.43 13.72
C LEU A 217 18.31 -12.31 12.74
N TRP A 218 18.06 -11.84 11.52
CA TRP A 218 17.29 -12.57 10.51
C TRP A 218 18.00 -13.79 9.94
N SER A 219 19.32 -13.84 10.11
CA SER A 219 20.21 -14.84 9.53
C SER A 219 20.56 -15.97 10.50
N GLN A 220 20.08 -15.96 11.75
CA GLN A 220 20.44 -16.94 12.79
C GLN A 220 19.24 -17.46 13.59
N PRO A 221 19.20 -18.75 13.98
CA PRO A 221 20.12 -19.85 13.61
C PRO A 221 19.81 -20.46 12.22
N THR A 222 18.69 -20.09 11.62
CA THR A 222 18.27 -20.46 10.26
C THR A 222 17.83 -19.21 9.52
N THR A 223 18.22 -19.07 8.25
CA THR A 223 17.80 -17.94 7.42
C THR A 223 16.27 -17.91 7.29
N LEU A 224 15.65 -16.86 7.83
CA LEU A 224 14.23 -16.63 7.65
C LEU A 224 13.95 -16.06 6.24
N PRO A 225 12.73 -16.26 5.69
CA PRO A 225 12.36 -15.69 4.40
C PRO A 225 12.55 -14.16 4.38
N THR A 226 13.14 -13.65 3.30
CA THR A 226 13.29 -12.22 3.05
C THR A 226 12.71 -11.90 1.68
N ASN A 227 12.09 -10.72 1.57
CA ASN A 227 11.71 -10.17 0.29
C ASN A 227 12.83 -9.31 -0.27
N ASP A 228 12.92 -9.27 -1.59
CA ASP A 228 13.57 -8.17 -2.29
C ASP A 228 12.51 -7.18 -2.82
N THR A 229 12.98 -6.02 -3.30
CA THR A 229 12.07 -4.98 -3.81
C THR A 229 11.31 -5.40 -5.08
N ASP A 230 11.85 -6.30 -5.92
CA ASP A 230 11.18 -6.78 -7.14
C ASP A 230 10.02 -7.73 -6.78
N GLY A 231 10.23 -8.65 -5.84
CA GLY A 231 9.21 -9.56 -5.35
C GLY A 231 8.01 -8.82 -4.73
N VAL A 232 8.26 -7.80 -3.91
CA VAL A 232 7.18 -6.96 -3.37
C VAL A 232 6.52 -6.11 -4.46
N ALA A 233 7.29 -5.57 -5.40
CA ALA A 233 6.74 -4.81 -6.52
C ALA A 233 5.81 -5.66 -7.40
N ARG A 234 6.15 -6.92 -7.66
CA ARG A 234 5.26 -7.87 -8.34
C ARG A 234 3.99 -8.13 -7.54
N ALA A 235 4.09 -8.25 -6.22
CA ALA A 235 2.91 -8.38 -5.37
C ALA A 235 2.02 -7.13 -5.40
N LEU A 236 2.59 -5.91 -5.45
CA LEU A 236 1.84 -4.68 -5.70
C LEU A 236 1.13 -4.68 -7.05
N LEU A 237 1.70 -5.31 -8.07
CA LEU A 237 1.04 -5.38 -9.37
C LEU A 237 -0.10 -6.43 -9.44
N ILE A 238 -0.23 -7.32 -8.45
CA ILE A 238 -1.29 -8.35 -8.45
C ILE A 238 -2.70 -7.73 -8.61
N PRO A 239 -3.14 -6.73 -7.82
CA PRO A 239 -4.49 -6.19 -7.96
C PRO A 239 -4.76 -5.51 -9.30
N VAL A 240 -3.74 -4.94 -9.96
CA VAL A 240 -3.92 -4.23 -11.24
C VAL A 240 -4.04 -5.19 -12.42
N VAL A 241 -3.33 -6.31 -12.37
CA VAL A 241 -3.36 -7.37 -13.41
C VAL A 241 -4.46 -8.41 -13.19
N ARG A 242 -5.02 -8.48 -11.97
CA ARG A 242 -6.13 -9.35 -11.56
C ARG A 242 -7.32 -8.50 -11.08
N PRO A 243 -8.03 -7.82 -11.99
CA PRO A 243 -9.04 -6.80 -11.67
C PRO A 243 -10.26 -7.33 -10.89
N GLU A 244 -10.46 -8.64 -10.84
CA GLU A 244 -11.47 -9.32 -10.03
C GLU A 244 -11.18 -9.25 -8.52
N LEU A 245 -9.93 -9.00 -8.12
CA LEU A 245 -9.56 -8.92 -6.71
C LEU A 245 -10.09 -7.63 -6.09
N ASN A 246 -10.83 -7.76 -5.00
CA ASN A 246 -11.30 -6.66 -4.17
C ASN A 246 -11.29 -7.05 -2.68
N GLY A 247 -10.90 -6.10 -1.83
CA GLY A 247 -10.94 -6.23 -0.39
C GLY A 247 -9.94 -7.20 0.20
N ARG A 248 -8.86 -7.51 -0.55
CA ARG A 248 -7.84 -8.49 -0.17
C ARG A 248 -6.67 -7.83 0.57
N THR A 249 -6.19 -8.51 1.59
CA THR A 249 -4.87 -8.26 2.19
C THR A 249 -3.93 -9.37 1.73
N ILE A 250 -2.86 -9.00 1.03
CA ILE A 250 -1.87 -9.93 0.49
C ILE A 250 -0.57 -9.78 1.30
N TRP A 251 -0.28 -10.77 2.14
CA TRP A 251 0.99 -10.87 2.87
C TRP A 251 2.11 -11.27 1.92
N VAL A 252 3.27 -10.64 2.06
CA VAL A 252 4.46 -10.96 1.23
C VAL A 252 5.64 -11.33 2.12
N ALA A 253 6.13 -12.56 1.99
CA ALA A 253 7.32 -13.07 2.70
C ALA A 253 8.07 -14.08 1.81
N GLY A 254 9.39 -13.95 1.71
CA GLY A 254 10.17 -14.79 0.80
C GLY A 254 9.82 -14.59 -0.67
N ASN A 255 9.29 -13.42 -1.04
CA ASN A 255 8.67 -13.12 -2.33
C ASN A 255 7.38 -13.89 -2.66
N ASP A 256 6.88 -14.74 -1.76
CA ASP A 256 5.59 -15.39 -1.90
C ASP A 256 4.45 -14.46 -1.46
N ALA A 257 3.37 -14.44 -2.25
CA ALA A 257 2.17 -13.65 -1.97
C ALA A 257 1.05 -14.55 -1.40
N VAL A 258 0.54 -14.23 -0.21
CA VAL A 258 -0.47 -15.01 0.49
C VAL A 258 -1.68 -14.15 0.80
N GLU A 259 -2.86 -14.52 0.29
CA GLU A 259 -4.12 -13.84 0.58
C GLU A 259 -4.63 -14.20 1.99
N LEU A 260 -5.04 -13.19 2.77
CA LEU A 260 -5.37 -13.38 4.19
C LEU A 260 -6.85 -13.22 4.56
N GLU A 261 -7.62 -12.42 3.81
CA GLU A 261 -8.92 -11.96 4.29
C GLU A 261 -10.00 -13.04 4.17
N GLU A 262 -9.98 -13.84 3.12
CA GLU A 262 -10.94 -14.93 2.95
C GLU A 262 -10.69 -16.09 3.93
N PRO A 263 -9.45 -16.57 4.14
CA PRO A 263 -9.15 -17.50 5.22
C PRO A 263 -9.56 -16.97 6.60
N LEU A 264 -9.33 -15.68 6.89
CA LEU A 264 -9.74 -15.06 8.14
C LEU A 264 -11.27 -15.06 8.30
N TYR A 265 -12.01 -14.76 7.22
CA TYR A 265 -13.46 -14.83 7.21
C TYR A 265 -13.97 -16.27 7.41
N LYS A 266 -13.41 -17.25 6.68
CA LYS A 266 -13.79 -18.66 6.78
C LYS A 266 -13.49 -19.26 8.16
N SER A 267 -12.46 -18.77 8.82
CA SER A 267 -12.07 -19.20 10.17
C SER A 267 -12.77 -18.44 11.30
N GLN A 268 -13.67 -17.49 11.02
CA GLN A 268 -14.34 -16.66 12.04
C GLN A 268 -14.96 -17.47 13.19
N HIS A 269 -15.65 -18.56 12.84
CA HIS A 269 -16.29 -19.45 13.81
C HIS A 269 -15.31 -20.14 14.78
N LEU A 270 -14.03 -20.31 14.40
CA LEU A 270 -13.02 -20.96 15.24
C LEU A 270 -12.59 -20.09 16.42
N TRP A 271 -12.50 -18.77 16.22
CA TRP A 271 -12.04 -17.84 17.26
C TRP A 271 -13.18 -17.06 17.93
N MET A 272 -14.35 -16.96 17.28
CA MET A 272 -15.53 -16.27 17.82
C MET A 272 -16.57 -17.23 18.42
N GLY A 273 -16.53 -18.52 18.04
CA GLY A 273 -17.62 -19.47 18.27
C GLY A 273 -18.71 -19.38 17.19
N SER A 274 -19.31 -20.53 16.87
CA SER A 274 -20.22 -20.67 15.73
C SER A 274 -21.48 -19.79 15.79
N ASP A 275 -22.11 -19.66 16.97
CA ASP A 275 -23.36 -18.92 17.10
C ASP A 275 -23.13 -17.40 17.01
N LEU A 276 -22.09 -16.89 17.68
CA LEU A 276 -21.72 -15.49 17.60
C LEU A 276 -21.24 -15.12 16.19
N SER A 277 -20.47 -15.99 15.53
CA SER A 277 -20.07 -15.80 14.12
C SER A 277 -21.28 -15.65 13.19
N LYS A 278 -22.31 -16.50 13.32
CA LYS A 278 -23.56 -16.36 12.56
C LYS A 278 -24.24 -15.02 12.84
N ALA A 279 -24.35 -14.62 14.11
CA ALA A 279 -24.99 -13.37 14.50
C ALA A 279 -24.24 -12.14 13.98
N VAL A 280 -22.91 -12.14 13.98
CA VAL A 280 -22.08 -11.06 13.42
C VAL A 280 -22.28 -10.96 11.91
N ASN A 281 -22.27 -12.08 11.19
CA ASN A 281 -22.50 -12.08 9.73
C ASN A 281 -23.90 -11.57 9.37
N GLU A 282 -24.93 -12.00 10.11
CA GLU A 282 -26.29 -11.46 9.96
C GLU A 282 -26.33 -9.95 10.23
N GLY A 283 -25.61 -9.47 11.26
CA GLY A 283 -25.47 -8.04 11.55
C GLY A 283 -24.85 -7.26 10.39
N GLN A 284 -23.79 -7.79 9.76
CA GLN A 284 -23.18 -7.18 8.58
C GLN A 284 -24.17 -7.09 7.41
N LEU A 285 -24.92 -8.17 7.13
CA LEU A 285 -25.93 -8.17 6.08
C LEU A 285 -27.03 -7.12 6.33
N ARG A 286 -27.48 -6.95 7.58
CA ARG A 286 -28.45 -5.91 7.95
C ARG A 286 -27.92 -4.49 7.76
N LEU A 287 -26.61 -4.29 7.90
CA LEU A 287 -25.93 -3.03 7.59
C LEU A 287 -25.69 -2.85 6.07
N GLY A 288 -26.16 -3.77 5.23
CA GLY A 288 -25.97 -3.74 3.78
C GLY A 288 -24.57 -4.18 3.33
N ILE A 289 -23.75 -4.72 4.25
CA ILE A 289 -22.37 -5.12 3.96
C ILE A 289 -22.37 -6.54 3.42
N LYS A 290 -21.99 -6.69 2.15
CA LYS A 290 -21.80 -8.00 1.51
C LYS A 290 -20.36 -8.49 1.72
N PRO A 291 -20.14 -9.78 1.97
CA PRO A 291 -18.79 -10.36 1.95
C PRO A 291 -18.10 -10.11 0.61
N CYS A 292 -16.79 -9.85 0.64
CA CYS A 292 -15.96 -9.64 -0.56
C CYS A 292 -15.40 -10.96 -1.13
N PHE A 293 -15.86 -12.10 -0.62
CA PHE A 293 -15.31 -13.44 -0.84
C PHE A 293 -16.41 -14.44 -1.18
#